data_AF-A0A1T4STD7-F1
#
_entry.id   AF-A0A1T4STD7-F1
#
_cell.length_a   1.000
_cell.length_b   1.000
_cell.length_c   1.000
_cell.angle_alpha   90.00
_cell.angle_beta   90.00
_cell.angle_gamma   90.00
#
_symmetry.space_group_name_H-M   'P 1'
#
loop_
_entity.id
_entity.type
_entity.pdbx_description
1 polymer ?
#
loop_
_entity_poly.entity_id
_entity_poly.type
_entity_poly.pdbx_seq_one_letter_code
_entity_poly.pdbx_strand_id
1 'polypeptide(L)'
;MEKASSTSFEFRHQALDVAYLQRLYQHEPSYAFDMFDGFLREIGARIAQLGNAIAENNREQVKYYAHQLRAFTAIVGLTRIQSASERLESCSMAGSPDTIQQLFREISTGVGLSMQPVQMELERLRAFLQSRDL
;
A
#
# COMPACT_ATOMS: atom_id res chain seq x y z
N MET A 1 19.16 -2.59 33.17
CA MET A 1 18.19 -2.89 32.09
C MET A 1 17.25 -1.71 32.00
N GLU A 2 17.59 -0.72 31.18
CA GLU A 2 16.68 0.39 30.87
C GLU A 2 15.46 -0.16 30.14
N LYS A 3 14.29 -0.01 30.75
CA LYS A 3 13.03 -0.06 30.01
C LYS A 3 12.99 1.21 29.17
N ALA A 4 13.35 1.10 27.90
CA ALA A 4 13.11 2.17 26.94
C ALA A 4 11.60 2.44 26.91
N SER A 5 11.18 3.57 27.46
CA SER A 5 9.86 4.14 27.19
C SER A 5 9.84 4.47 25.70
N SER A 6 9.40 3.52 24.87
CA SER A 6 9.34 3.69 23.41
C SER A 6 8.32 4.78 23.10
N THR A 7 8.82 6.00 22.91
CA THR A 7 8.07 7.19 22.49
C THR A 7 7.69 7.15 21.01
N SER A 8 8.17 6.16 20.26
CA SER A 8 7.87 5.92 18.84
C SER A 8 6.92 4.74 18.67
N PHE A 9 6.02 4.83 17.69
CA PHE A 9 5.20 3.71 17.26
C PHE A 9 6.07 2.65 16.55
N GLU A 10 5.70 1.38 16.71
CA GLU A 10 6.34 0.24 16.07
C GLU A 10 5.31 -0.60 15.31
N PHE A 11 5.47 -0.64 13.98
CA PHE A 11 4.74 -1.58 13.12
C PHE A 11 5.18 -3.01 13.42
N ARG A 12 4.27 -3.99 13.39
CA ARG A 12 4.61 -5.40 13.73
C ARG A 12 4.01 -6.42 12.78
N HIS A 13 3.06 -6.03 11.93
CA HIS A 13 2.40 -6.95 11.02
C HIS A 13 3.35 -7.43 9.92
N GLN A 14 3.70 -8.72 9.92
CA GLN A 14 4.72 -9.32 9.04
C GLN A 14 4.38 -9.30 7.55
N ALA A 15 3.09 -9.14 7.21
CA ALA A 15 2.66 -8.95 5.83
C ALA A 15 3.07 -7.59 5.24
N LEU A 16 3.43 -6.62 6.08
CA LEU A 16 3.93 -5.31 5.68
C LEU A 16 5.45 -5.26 5.85
N ASP A 17 6.11 -4.43 5.04
CA ASP A 17 7.53 -4.16 5.22
C ASP A 17 7.74 -3.23 6.42
N VAL A 18 7.82 -3.84 7.61
CA VAL A 18 8.00 -3.14 8.89
C VAL A 18 9.28 -2.31 8.91
N ALA A 19 10.37 -2.82 8.33
CA ALA A 19 11.65 -2.10 8.32
C ALA A 19 11.55 -0.83 7.45
N TYR A 20 10.85 -0.92 6.33
CA TYR A 20 10.55 0.23 5.48
C TYR A 20 9.65 1.23 6.19
N LEU A 21 8.54 0.77 6.77
CA LEU A 21 7.57 1.63 7.49
C LEU A 21 8.20 2.33 8.69
N GLN A 22 9.08 1.65 9.43
CA GLN A 22 9.77 2.24 10.56
C GLN A 22 10.69 3.38 10.12
N ARG A 23 11.35 3.26 8.96
CA ARG A 23 12.16 4.37 8.41
C ARG A 23 11.29 5.51 7.89
N LEU A 24 10.15 5.18 7.30
CA LEU A 24 9.26 6.17 6.70
C LEU A 24 8.53 7.02 7.73
N TYR A 25 8.13 6.44 8.86
CA TYR A 25 7.25 7.09 9.84
C TYR A 25 7.82 7.17 11.27
N GLN A 26 9.11 6.90 11.46
CA GLN A 26 9.76 6.73 12.77
C GLN A 26 9.31 7.72 13.86
N HIS A 27 9.11 8.98 13.47
CA HIS A 27 8.81 10.09 14.35
C HIS A 27 7.45 10.75 14.09
N GLU A 28 6.65 10.22 13.16
CA GLU A 28 5.41 10.84 12.70
C GLU A 28 4.23 9.86 12.68
N PRO A 29 3.84 9.29 13.84
CA PRO A 29 2.74 8.32 13.93
C PRO A 29 1.38 8.90 13.51
N SER A 30 1.14 10.20 13.72
CA SER A 30 -0.08 10.87 13.26
C SER A 30 -0.14 10.92 11.72
N TYR A 31 0.98 11.24 11.08
CA TYR A 31 1.06 11.22 9.61
C TYR A 31 0.89 9.79 9.06
N ALA A 32 1.48 8.79 9.72
CA ALA A 32 1.28 7.39 9.37
C ALA A 32 -0.21 6.98 9.45
N PHE A 33 -0.92 7.42 10.49
CA PHE A 33 -2.35 7.17 10.65
C PHE A 33 -3.14 7.73 9.46
N ASP A 34 -2.91 8.98 9.08
CA ASP A 34 -3.60 9.60 7.95
C ASP A 34 -3.33 8.87 6.63
N MET A 35 -2.09 8.43 6.41
CA MET A 35 -1.70 7.68 5.20
C MET A 35 -2.36 6.28 5.15
N PHE A 36 -2.41 5.57 6.26
CA PHE A 36 -3.06 4.26 6.34
C PHE A 36 -4.58 4.36 6.21
N ASP A 37 -5.21 5.37 6.84
CA ASP A 37 -6.65 5.62 6.71
C ASP A 37 -7.02 6.00 5.28
N GLY A 38 -6.25 6.92 4.66
CA GLY A 38 -6.41 7.29 3.26
C GLY A 38 -6.25 6.11 2.32
N PHE A 39 -5.26 5.24 2.57
CA PHE A 39 -5.07 4.01 1.79
C PHE A 39 -6.32 3.14 1.77
N LEU A 40 -6.87 2.82 2.95
CA LEU A 40 -8.02 1.92 3.07
C LEU A 40 -9.29 2.50 2.42
N ARG A 41 -9.46 3.82 2.43
CA ARG A 41 -10.60 4.50 1.79
C ARG A 41 -10.53 4.47 0.27
N GLU A 42 -9.35 4.64 -0.31
CA GLU A 42 -9.21 4.89 -1.75
C GLU A 42 -8.76 3.68 -2.56
N ILE A 43 -8.08 2.70 -1.95
CA ILE A 43 -7.43 1.62 -2.69
C ILE A 43 -8.41 0.82 -3.56
N GLY A 44 -9.64 0.59 -3.08
CA GLY A 44 -10.68 -0.12 -3.84
C GLY A 44 -11.03 0.59 -5.15
N ALA A 45 -11.23 1.92 -5.10
CA ALA A 45 -11.52 2.72 -6.28
C ALA A 45 -10.34 2.73 -7.27
N ARG A 46 -9.11 2.81 -6.76
CA ARG A 46 -7.89 2.79 -7.57
C ARG A 46 -7.68 1.46 -8.30
N ILE A 47 -7.94 0.34 -7.63
CA ILE A 47 -7.90 -1.00 -8.25
C ILE A 47 -8.98 -1.13 -9.32
N ALA A 48 -10.19 -0.62 -9.06
CA ALA A 48 -11.26 -0.62 -10.05
C ALA A 48 -10.91 0.21 -11.29
N GLN A 49 -10.32 1.39 -11.12
CA GLN A 49 -9.85 2.24 -12.23
C GLN A 49 -8.81 1.54 -13.09
N LEU A 50 -7.82 0.88 -12.48
CA LEU A 50 -6.85 0.07 -13.21
C LEU A 50 -7.53 -1.07 -13.98
N GLY A 51 -8.46 -1.78 -13.33
CA GLY A 51 -9.21 -2.88 -13.96
C GLY A 51 -10.02 -2.41 -15.18
N ASN A 52 -10.68 -1.25 -15.09
CA ASN A 52 -11.44 -0.66 -16.19
C ASN A 52 -10.52 -0.28 -17.36
N ALA A 53 -9.38 0.37 -17.09
CA ALA A 53 -8.40 0.71 -18.13
C ALA A 53 -7.86 -0.53 -18.86
N ILE A 54 -7.68 -1.64 -18.15
CA ILE A 54 -7.30 -2.92 -18.75
C ILE A 54 -8.42 -3.50 -19.62
N ALA A 55 -9.67 -3.47 -19.13
CA ALA A 55 -10.84 -3.95 -19.87
C ALA A 55 -11.08 -3.17 -21.17
N GLU A 56 -10.82 -1.86 -21.15
CA GLU A 56 -10.89 -0.97 -22.30
C GLU A 56 -9.66 -1.05 -23.22
N ASN A 57 -8.65 -1.87 -22.88
CA ASN A 57 -7.35 -1.95 -23.55
C ASN A 57 -6.64 -0.59 -23.69
N ASN A 58 -6.90 0.34 -22.76
CA ASN A 58 -6.32 1.68 -22.75
C ASN A 58 -4.93 1.67 -22.09
N ARG A 59 -3.89 1.40 -22.88
CA ARG A 59 -2.52 1.19 -22.38
C ARG A 59 -1.93 2.40 -21.64
N GLU A 60 -2.25 3.62 -22.07
CA GLU A 60 -1.80 4.84 -21.39
C GLU A 60 -2.41 4.98 -20.01
N GLN A 61 -3.72 4.71 -19.87
CA GLN A 61 -4.37 4.70 -18.57
C GLN A 61 -3.87 3.56 -17.68
N VAL A 62 -3.58 2.38 -18.23
CA VAL A 62 -2.96 1.29 -17.47
C VAL A 62 -1.63 1.74 -16.89
N LYS A 63 -0.77 2.39 -17.69
CA LYS A 63 0.50 2.95 -17.20
C LYS A 63 0.29 3.95 -16.08
N TYR A 64 -0.64 4.88 -16.27
CA TYR A 64 -0.96 5.93 -15.31
C TYR A 64 -1.45 5.36 -13.97
N TYR A 65 -2.44 4.47 -14.00
CA TYR A 65 -3.00 3.88 -12.79
C TYR A 65 -2.02 2.92 -12.09
N ALA A 66 -1.19 2.20 -12.85
CA ALA A 66 -0.11 1.39 -12.28
C ALA A 66 0.92 2.25 -11.54
N HIS A 67 1.31 3.41 -12.11
CA HIS A 67 2.18 4.38 -11.45
C HIS A 67 1.59 4.90 -10.14
N GLN A 68 0.30 5.26 -10.15
CA GLN A 68 -0.39 5.71 -8.95
C GLN A 68 -0.45 4.63 -7.88
N LEU A 69 -0.81 3.39 -8.25
CA LEU A 69 -0.85 2.26 -7.32
C LEU A 69 0.52 1.94 -6.74
N ARG A 70 1.60 2.07 -7.54
CA ARG A 70 2.98 1.90 -7.06
C ARG A 70 3.29 2.86 -5.91
N ALA A 71 2.99 4.15 -6.08
CA ALA A 71 3.20 5.15 -5.03
C ALA A 71 2.28 4.90 -3.82
N PHE A 72 1.01 4.56 -4.08
CA PHE A 72 -0.01 4.41 -3.05
C PHE A 72 0.16 3.15 -2.19
N THR A 73 0.76 2.10 -2.73
CA THR A 73 1.06 0.87 -1.99
C THR A 73 2.38 1.00 -1.21
N ALA A 74 3.30 1.86 -1.66
CA ALA A 74 4.53 2.14 -0.95
C ALA A 74 4.28 2.75 0.44
N ILE A 75 3.36 3.71 0.56
CA ILE A 75 3.07 4.41 1.83
C ILE A 75 2.57 3.48 2.95
N VAL A 76 2.05 2.29 2.63
CA VAL A 76 1.62 1.28 3.61
C VAL A 76 2.54 0.06 3.68
N GLY A 77 3.74 0.16 3.09
CA GLY A 77 4.76 -0.89 3.20
C GLY A 77 4.47 -2.14 2.37
N LEU A 78 3.63 -2.04 1.35
CA LEU A 78 3.26 -3.15 0.48
C LEU A 78 4.26 -3.33 -0.68
N THR A 79 5.53 -3.51 -0.35
CA THR A 79 6.66 -3.48 -1.30
C THR A 79 6.57 -4.52 -2.42
N ARG A 80 5.95 -5.68 -2.17
CA ARG A 80 5.69 -6.67 -3.23
C ARG A 80 4.69 -6.16 -4.27
N ILE A 81 3.62 -5.50 -3.82
CA ILE A 81 2.57 -4.95 -4.69
C ILE A 81 3.11 -3.71 -5.42
N GLN A 82 3.94 -2.92 -4.76
CA GLN A 82 4.69 -1.84 -5.37
C GLN A 82 5.53 -2.35 -6.55
N SER A 83 6.29 -3.43 -6.35
CA SER A 83 7.10 -4.05 -7.42
C SER A 83 6.25 -4.60 -8.57
N ALA A 84 5.13 -5.26 -8.27
CA ALA A 84 4.19 -5.72 -9.30
C ALA A 84 3.59 -4.54 -10.10
N SER A 85 3.27 -3.43 -9.43
CA SER A 85 2.76 -2.21 -10.05
C SER A 85 3.81 -1.55 -10.95
N GLU A 86 5.08 -1.53 -10.54
CA GLU A 86 6.20 -1.05 -11.36
C GLU A 86 6.42 -1.91 -12.62
N ARG A 87 6.31 -3.23 -12.48
CA ARG A 87 6.36 -4.16 -13.63
C ARG A 87 5.22 -3.89 -14.60
N LEU A 88 4.01 -3.67 -14.09
CA LEU A 88 2.84 -3.35 -14.91
C LEU A 88 2.98 -1.99 -15.60
N GLU A 89 3.44 -0.96 -14.89
CA GLU A 89 3.74 0.36 -15.44
C GLU A 89 4.72 0.22 -16.62
N SER A 90 5.79 -0.55 -16.43
CA SER A 90 6.86 -0.75 -17.42
C SER A 90 6.41 -1.53 -18.64
N CYS A 91 5.59 -2.58 -18.46
CA CYS A 91 5.15 -3.43 -19.57
C CYS A 91 3.81 -3.00 -20.18
N SER A 92 3.17 -1.93 -19.71
CA SER A 92 1.84 -1.49 -20.17
C SER A 92 1.78 -1.25 -21.70
N MET A 93 2.83 -0.67 -22.28
CA MET A 93 2.87 -0.30 -23.71
C MET A 93 3.32 -1.44 -24.64
N ALA A 94 4.21 -2.32 -24.18
CA ALA A 94 4.84 -3.36 -25.00
C ALA A 94 4.49 -4.79 -24.59
N GLY A 95 3.83 -4.97 -23.45
CA GLY A 95 3.47 -6.27 -22.89
C GLY A 95 2.23 -6.88 -23.54
N SER A 96 2.21 -8.21 -23.58
CA SER A 96 1.03 -8.95 -24.03
C SER A 96 -0.17 -8.71 -23.09
N PRO A 97 -1.41 -8.79 -23.61
CA PRO A 97 -2.61 -8.72 -22.77
C PRO A 97 -2.59 -9.70 -21.60
N ASP A 98 -2.09 -10.92 -21.81
CA ASP A 98 -1.98 -11.95 -20.76
C ASP A 98 -1.03 -11.54 -19.64
N THR A 99 0.11 -10.93 -19.97
CA THR A 99 1.07 -10.43 -18.99
C THR A 99 0.45 -9.33 -18.13
N ILE A 100 -0.26 -8.40 -18.77
CA ILE A 100 -0.96 -7.30 -18.08
C ILE A 100 -2.04 -7.86 -17.16
N GLN A 101 -2.85 -8.79 -17.64
CA GLN A 101 -3.89 -9.44 -16.84
C GLN A 101 -3.31 -10.23 -15.66
N GLN A 102 -2.18 -10.92 -15.87
CA GLN A 102 -1.50 -11.64 -14.79
C GLN A 102 -0.99 -10.69 -13.70
N LEU A 103 -0.33 -9.60 -14.09
CA LEU A 103 0.16 -8.58 -13.14
C LEU A 103 -1.00 -7.89 -12.41
N PHE A 104 -2.11 -7.60 -13.10
CA PHE A 104 -3.29 -7.04 -12.45
C PHE A 104 -3.90 -8.00 -11.42
N ARG A 105 -3.97 -9.29 -11.72
CA ARG A 105 -4.40 -10.32 -10.75
C ARG A 105 -3.45 -10.39 -9.55
N GLU A 106 -2.14 -10.32 -9.78
CA GLU A 106 -1.12 -10.29 -8.72
C GLU A 106 -1.35 -9.08 -7.80
N ILE A 107 -1.53 -7.88 -8.38
CA ILE A 107 -1.77 -6.64 -7.65
C ILE A 107 -3.09 -6.69 -6.87
N SER A 108 -4.21 -6.99 -7.54
CA SER A 108 -5.54 -7.00 -6.92
C SER A 108 -5.67 -8.04 -5.81
N THR A 109 -5.13 -9.25 -6.01
CA THR A 109 -5.09 -10.30 -4.98
C THR A 109 -4.20 -9.88 -3.82
N GLY A 110 -3.00 -9.36 -4.10
CA GLY A 110 -2.08 -8.87 -3.08
C GLY A 110 -2.72 -7.79 -2.21
N VAL A 111 -3.39 -6.81 -2.84
CA VAL A 111 -4.11 -5.75 -2.12
C VAL A 111 -5.21 -6.35 -1.25
N GLY A 112 -6.04 -7.24 -1.79
CA GLY A 112 -7.12 -7.88 -1.05
C GLY A 112 -6.63 -8.62 0.20
N LEU A 113 -5.53 -9.38 0.07
CA LEU A 113 -4.90 -10.08 1.19
C LEU A 113 -4.26 -9.14 2.22
N SER A 114 -3.92 -7.92 1.81
CA SER A 114 -3.26 -6.92 2.65
C SER A 114 -4.22 -5.99 3.39
N MET A 115 -5.51 -5.99 3.05
CA MET A 115 -6.50 -5.10 3.67
C MET A 115 -6.59 -5.28 5.19
N GLN A 116 -6.73 -6.52 5.66
CA GLN A 116 -6.79 -6.82 7.09
C GLN A 116 -5.46 -6.45 7.81
N PRO A 117 -4.28 -6.84 7.30
CA PRO A 117 -3.00 -6.37 7.84
C PRO A 117 -2.89 -4.85 8.03
N VAL A 118 -3.26 -4.08 7.00
CA VAL A 118 -3.21 -2.61 7.04
C VAL A 118 -4.21 -2.06 8.05
N GLN A 119 -5.44 -2.60 8.09
CA GLN A 119 -6.46 -2.24 9.08
C GLN A 119 -5.99 -2.48 10.52
N MET A 120 -5.36 -3.62 10.79
CA MET A 120 -4.85 -3.94 12.14
C MET A 120 -3.76 -2.96 12.59
N GLU A 121 -2.85 -2.55 11.71
CA GLU A 121 -1.84 -1.54 12.05
C GLU A 121 -2.45 -0.14 12.22
N LEU A 122 -3.47 0.22 11.43
CA LEU A 122 -4.20 1.48 11.61
C LEU A 122 -4.90 1.54 12.98
N GLU A 123 -5.51 0.45 13.42
CA GLU A 123 -6.15 0.36 14.74
C GLU A 123 -5.13 0.49 15.88
N ARG A 124 -3.95 -0.12 15.72
CA ARG A 124 -2.85 0.03 16.68
C ARG A 124 -2.31 1.46 16.71
N LEU A 125 -2.17 2.12 15.55
CA LEU A 125 -1.80 3.53 15.44
C LEU A 125 -2.82 4.41 16.18
N ARG A 126 -4.11 4.18 15.95
CA ARG A 126 -5.20 4.89 16.63
C ARG A 126 -5.09 4.78 18.15
N ALA A 127 -4.95 3.56 18.67
CA ALA A 127 -4.84 3.30 20.10
C ALA A 127 -3.60 3.96 20.70
N PHE A 128 -2.47 3.93 19.98
CA PHE A 128 -1.24 4.60 20.40
C PHE A 128 -1.42 6.11 20.50
N LEU A 129 -2.02 6.77 19.50
CA LEU A 129 -2.26 8.21 19.51
C LEU A 129 -3.22 8.63 20.63
N GLN A 130 -4.33 7.91 20.80
CA GLN A 130 -5.30 8.18 21.87
C GLN A 130 -4.71 8.05 23.28
N SER A 131 -3.73 7.15 23.47
CA SER A 131 -3.05 6.99 24.77
C SER A 131 -2.10 8.13 25.13
N ARG A 132 -1.79 9.02 24.18
CA ARG A 132 -0.85 10.15 24.35
C ARG A 132 -1.51 11.51 24.38
N ASP A 133 -2.76 11.60 23.96
CA ASP A 133 -3.61 12.78 24.11
C ASP A 133 -4.25 12.87 25.52
N LEU A 134 -3.95 11.91 26.41
CA LEU A 134 -4.33 11.85 27.82
C LEU A 134 -3.12 12.12 28.72
#